data_AF-A0A951JFC3-F1
#
_entry.id   AF-A0A951JFC3-F1
#
_cell.length_a   1.000
_cell.length_b   1.000
_cell.length_c   1.000
_cell.angle_alpha   90.00
_cell.angle_beta   90.00
_cell.angle_gamma   90.00
#
_symmetry.space_group_name_H-M   'P 1'
#
loop_
_entity.id
_entity.type
_entity.pdbx_description
1 polymer ?
#
loop_
_entity_poly.entity_id
_entity_poly.type
_entity_poly.pdbx_seq_one_letter_code
_entity_poly.pdbx_strand_id
1 'polypeptide(L)'
;MAASPVDPDFAREVLADLYGYRRKRAWIAWLLWLLLGWTGGHRFYLERHGTALLMMFTGGGMLVWWVVDAVRVMPLLRRHNEEQARRQRAGEPPIELDFMPPLDPARLAERPPWMEGWLRRSRRRRRLRLAGDVTVLLFCGWTLGMLGTTAGAGEAVAAVLLLSMVAAMGAGPAWTHEAPVVRSLVRWSHRLRLFHYFNEPGSPAALLVRSFTGALLAPFRKKALAEVRLYLSLGLAFTLAFLVLDVLEVAGRMAVAGARVDPTELVFLWFEEAAMTFVATYAFAAPVGAILNVHLLTRDTHTVPRLLSALTVLAVLAGVLGPGWGA
;
A
#
# COMPACT_ATOMS: atom_id res chain seq x y z
N MET A 1 -1.36 30.63 22.88
CA MET A 1 -0.12 29.85 22.94
C MET A 1 0.17 29.37 21.52
N ALA A 2 1.09 30.01 20.81
CA ALA A 2 1.32 29.78 19.39
C ALA A 2 2.06 28.46 19.20
N ALA A 3 1.33 27.40 18.88
CA ALA A 3 1.90 26.15 18.42
C ALA A 3 1.50 25.88 16.97
N SER A 4 2.43 25.26 16.23
CA SER A 4 2.33 24.62 14.90
C SER A 4 3.09 25.42 13.83
N PRO A 5 3.88 24.82 12.89
CA PRO A 5 3.53 23.71 12.00
C PRO A 5 3.35 22.26 12.36
N VAL A 6 4.50 21.66 12.64
CA VAL A 6 4.83 20.35 12.08
C VAL A 6 4.76 19.36 13.21
N ASP A 7 3.71 18.56 13.14
CA ASP A 7 3.53 17.39 13.97
C ASP A 7 4.82 16.53 13.88
N PRO A 8 5.41 16.09 15.02
CA PRO A 8 6.64 15.28 15.04
C PRO A 8 6.57 14.06 14.11
N ASP A 9 5.37 13.60 13.77
CA ASP A 9 5.12 12.59 12.75
C ASP A 9 5.58 12.98 11.32
N PHE A 10 6.00 14.22 11.06
CA PHE A 10 6.41 14.71 9.73
C PHE A 10 7.81 15.33 9.70
N ALA A 11 8.64 15.01 10.70
CA ALA A 11 10.03 15.45 10.76
C ALA A 11 10.90 14.85 9.64
N ARG A 12 12.06 15.48 9.38
CA ARG A 12 13.07 15.02 8.42
C ARG A 12 13.43 13.55 8.60
N GLU A 13 13.59 13.10 9.84
CA GLU A 13 13.97 11.72 10.19
C GLU A 13 12.92 10.71 9.70
N VAL A 14 11.66 11.10 9.80
CA VAL A 14 10.53 10.26 9.44
C VAL A 14 10.40 10.14 7.93
N LEU A 15 10.60 11.26 7.23
CA LEU A 15 10.66 11.26 5.77
C LEU A 15 11.89 10.50 5.25
N ALA A 16 13.01 10.54 5.98
CA ALA A 16 14.18 9.74 5.67
C ALA A 16 13.91 8.22 5.82
N ASP A 17 13.07 7.78 6.76
CA ASP A 17 12.65 6.37 6.84
C ASP A 17 11.84 5.93 5.60
N LEU A 18 10.97 6.81 5.10
CA LEU A 18 10.25 6.55 3.84
C LEU A 18 11.21 6.54 2.64
N TYR A 19 12.26 7.39 2.66
CA TYR A 19 13.25 7.49 1.58
C TYR A 19 14.27 6.37 1.63
N GLY A 20 13.86 5.20 1.12
CA GLY A 20 14.79 4.12 0.83
C GLY A 20 15.57 4.37 -0.46
N TYR A 21 16.79 4.90 -0.36
CA TYR A 21 17.74 5.03 -1.49
C TYR A 21 18.34 3.67 -1.89
N ARG A 22 17.49 2.76 -2.38
CA ARG A 22 17.89 1.39 -2.71
C ARG A 22 18.69 1.37 -4.00
N ARG A 23 19.97 1.04 -3.91
CA ARG A 23 20.78 0.71 -5.07
C ARG A 23 20.30 -0.59 -5.71
N LYS A 24 20.24 -0.60 -7.03
CA LYS A 24 19.88 -1.76 -7.83
C LYS A 24 21.10 -2.67 -7.97
N ARG A 25 20.88 -3.99 -7.96
CA ARG A 25 21.94 -5.02 -8.03
C ARG A 25 22.18 -5.44 -9.48
N ALA A 26 23.45 -5.57 -9.85
CA ALA A 26 23.85 -5.91 -11.21
C ALA A 26 23.35 -7.28 -11.67
N TRP A 27 23.48 -8.30 -10.82
CA TRP A 27 23.05 -9.65 -11.17
C TRP A 27 21.54 -9.74 -11.42
N ILE A 28 20.73 -8.96 -10.68
CA ILE A 28 19.27 -8.90 -10.91
C ILE A 28 18.98 -8.25 -12.27
N ALA A 29 19.67 -7.15 -12.61
CA ALA A 29 19.50 -6.48 -13.89
C ALA A 29 19.86 -7.42 -15.07
N TRP A 30 20.95 -8.19 -14.93
CA TRP A 30 21.36 -9.19 -15.92
C TRP A 30 20.38 -10.37 -16.02
N LEU A 31 19.89 -10.87 -14.88
CA LEU A 31 18.89 -11.94 -14.86
C LEU A 31 17.58 -11.51 -15.55
N LEU A 32 17.11 -10.29 -15.25
CA LEU A 32 15.93 -9.71 -15.89
C LEU A 32 16.14 -9.40 -17.37
N TRP A 33 17.38 -9.09 -17.78
CA TRP A 33 17.71 -8.94 -19.19
C TRP A 33 17.74 -10.30 -19.92
N LEU A 34 18.23 -11.35 -19.28
CA LEU A 34 18.28 -12.67 -19.90
C LEU A 34 16.86 -13.26 -20.07
N LEU A 35 16.07 -13.26 -19.00
CA LEU A 35 14.76 -13.92 -18.97
C LEU A 35 13.62 -13.06 -19.53
N LEU A 36 13.60 -11.78 -19.14
CA LEU A 36 12.55 -10.82 -19.49
C LEU A 36 13.09 -9.69 -20.39
N GLY A 37 14.29 -9.85 -20.98
CA GLY A 37 14.88 -8.78 -21.76
C GLY A 37 14.06 -8.46 -23.00
N TRP A 38 13.51 -9.47 -23.67
CA TRP A 38 12.68 -9.29 -24.87
C TRP A 38 11.41 -8.46 -24.62
N THR A 39 10.87 -8.44 -23.38
CA THR A 39 9.75 -7.57 -22.97
C THR A 39 10.20 -6.25 -22.33
N GLY A 40 11.49 -6.06 -22.08
CA GLY A 40 12.02 -4.88 -21.39
C GLY A 40 12.03 -4.95 -19.86
N GLY A 41 11.97 -6.15 -19.25
CA GLY A 41 11.98 -6.34 -17.79
C GLY A 41 13.13 -5.64 -17.06
N HIS A 42 14.33 -5.69 -17.63
CA HIS A 42 15.50 -4.99 -17.08
C HIS A 42 15.35 -3.45 -17.09
N ARG A 43 14.57 -2.87 -18.02
CA ARG A 43 14.27 -1.44 -18.06
C ARG A 43 13.22 -1.04 -17.02
N PHE A 44 12.23 -1.91 -16.77
CA PHE A 44 11.30 -1.73 -15.65
C PHE A 44 12.04 -1.70 -14.30
N TYR A 45 13.03 -2.58 -14.12
CA TYR A 45 13.86 -2.64 -12.91
C TYR A 45 14.67 -1.35 -12.66
N LEU A 46 15.13 -0.70 -13.72
CA LEU A 46 15.87 0.56 -13.66
C LEU A 46 14.96 1.80 -13.60
N GLU A 47 13.66 1.62 -13.33
CA GLU A 47 12.62 2.65 -13.26
C GLU A 47 12.46 3.44 -14.58
N ARG A 48 12.76 2.80 -15.72
CA ARG A 48 12.63 3.38 -17.08
C ARG A 48 11.36 2.90 -17.78
N HIS A 49 10.22 3.07 -17.11
CA HIS A 49 8.94 2.49 -17.53
C HIS A 49 8.54 2.86 -18.97
N GLY A 50 8.67 4.12 -19.40
CA GLY A 50 8.30 4.53 -20.76
C GLY A 50 9.04 3.76 -21.86
N THR A 51 10.36 3.61 -21.73
CA THR A 51 11.14 2.83 -22.71
C THR A 51 10.95 1.33 -22.58
N ALA A 52 10.56 0.85 -21.40
CA ALA A 52 10.23 -0.56 -21.17
C ALA A 52 8.90 -0.93 -21.84
N LEU A 53 7.89 -0.08 -21.70
CA LEU A 53 6.60 -0.19 -22.40
C LEU A 53 6.77 -0.13 -23.92
N LEU A 54 7.59 0.81 -24.43
CA LEU A 54 7.90 0.87 -25.86
C LEU A 54 8.53 -0.44 -26.35
N MET A 55 9.46 -1.00 -25.58
CA MET A 55 10.09 -2.29 -25.91
C MET A 55 9.07 -3.44 -25.90
N MET A 56 8.17 -3.47 -24.92
CA MET A 56 7.11 -4.47 -24.83
C MET A 56 6.15 -4.42 -26.03
N PHE A 57 5.69 -3.21 -26.40
CA PHE A 57 4.78 -3.03 -27.54
C PHE A 57 5.44 -3.27 -28.91
N THR A 58 6.75 -3.07 -29.02
CA THR A 58 7.51 -3.36 -30.24
C THR A 58 8.00 -4.82 -30.30
N GLY A 59 7.63 -5.67 -29.33
CA GLY A 59 8.06 -7.07 -29.28
C GLY A 59 9.58 -7.21 -29.14
N GLY A 60 10.23 -6.29 -28.43
CA GLY A 60 11.68 -6.24 -28.31
C GLY A 60 12.40 -5.81 -29.60
N GLY A 61 11.67 -5.22 -30.56
CA GLY A 61 12.23 -4.79 -31.85
C GLY A 61 12.91 -5.92 -32.60
N MET A 62 12.28 -7.11 -32.65
CA MET A 62 12.85 -8.33 -33.24
C MET A 62 14.18 -8.76 -32.60
N LEU A 63 14.28 -8.73 -31.27
CA LEU A 63 15.49 -9.05 -30.48
C LEU A 63 16.68 -8.09 -30.68
N VAL A 64 16.61 -7.12 -31.58
CA VAL A 64 17.67 -6.12 -31.77
C VAL A 64 17.89 -5.33 -30.48
N TRP A 65 16.81 -4.90 -29.83
CA TRP A 65 16.90 -4.19 -28.55
C TRP A 65 17.50 -5.06 -27.45
N TRP A 66 17.20 -6.36 -27.47
CA TRP A 66 17.76 -7.31 -26.52
C TRP A 66 19.29 -7.40 -26.64
N VAL A 67 19.82 -7.55 -27.86
CA VAL A 67 21.28 -7.59 -28.10
C VAL A 67 21.94 -6.27 -27.71
N VAL A 68 21.34 -5.14 -28.12
CA VAL A 68 21.90 -3.82 -27.83
C VAL A 68 21.85 -3.52 -26.33
N ASP A 69 20.86 -4.02 -25.61
CA ASP A 69 20.76 -3.82 -24.16
C ASP A 69 21.79 -4.65 -23.38
N ALA A 70 22.40 -5.69 -23.97
CA ALA A 70 23.50 -6.43 -23.36
C ALA A 70 24.70 -5.51 -23.03
N VAL A 71 25.02 -4.57 -23.92
CA VAL A 71 26.09 -3.59 -23.68
C VAL A 71 25.61 -2.37 -22.87
N ARG A 72 24.31 -2.08 -22.87
CA ARG A 72 23.75 -0.90 -22.18
C ARG A 72 23.31 -1.16 -20.74
N VAL A 73 23.04 -2.40 -20.35
CA VAL A 73 22.50 -2.72 -19.01
C VAL A 73 23.43 -2.22 -17.90
N MET A 74 24.74 -2.40 -18.04
CA MET A 74 25.70 -2.01 -17.02
C MET A 74 25.89 -0.48 -16.94
N PRO A 75 26.09 0.28 -18.04
CA PRO A 75 26.07 1.73 -18.01
C PRO A 75 24.78 2.32 -17.43
N LEU A 76 23.61 1.76 -17.80
CA LEU A 76 22.32 2.23 -17.30
C LEU A 76 22.16 1.99 -15.79
N LEU A 77 22.61 0.83 -15.30
CA LEU A 77 22.64 0.50 -13.88
C LEU A 77 23.56 1.43 -13.10
N ARG A 78 24.79 1.65 -13.59
CA ARG A 78 25.77 2.55 -12.95
C ARG A 78 25.19 3.96 -12.82
N ARG A 79 24.67 4.52 -13.92
CA ARG A 79 24.00 5.82 -13.91
C ARG A 79 22.84 5.88 -12.93
N HIS A 80 22.00 4.84 -12.86
CA HIS A 80 20.88 4.79 -11.90
C HIS A 80 21.39 4.79 -10.45
N ASN A 81 22.42 4.01 -10.13
CA ASN A 81 22.97 3.93 -8.78
C ASN A 81 23.74 5.19 -8.37
N GLU A 82 24.45 5.81 -9.32
CA GLU A 82 25.12 7.10 -9.13
C GLU A 82 24.10 8.23 -8.89
N GLU A 83 23.02 8.26 -9.67
CA GLU A 83 21.90 9.19 -9.48
C GLU A 83 21.26 9.04 -8.10
N GLN A 84 20.97 7.80 -7.68
CA GLN A 84 20.46 7.50 -6.34
C GLN A 84 21.42 7.99 -5.24
N ALA A 85 22.72 7.76 -5.41
CA ALA A 85 23.72 8.22 -4.46
C ALA A 85 23.87 9.75 -4.43
N ARG A 86 23.75 10.44 -5.57
CA ARG A 86 23.74 11.90 -5.64
C ARG A 86 22.53 12.46 -4.89
N ARG A 87 21.33 11.93 -5.17
CA ARG A 87 20.08 12.34 -4.51
C ARG A 87 20.16 12.16 -3.00
N GLN A 88 20.68 11.02 -2.55
CA GLN A 88 20.90 10.76 -1.12
C GLN A 88 21.81 11.80 -0.46
N ARG A 89 22.93 12.16 -1.10
CA ARG A 89 23.86 13.17 -0.59
C ARG A 89 23.26 14.58 -0.58
N ALA A 90 22.44 14.89 -1.59
CA ALA A 90 21.77 16.18 -1.72
C ALA A 90 20.52 16.32 -0.83
N GLY A 91 20.05 15.23 -0.20
CA GLY A 91 18.78 15.22 0.51
C GLY A 91 17.56 15.32 -0.41
N GLU A 92 17.73 15.03 -1.70
CA GLU A 92 16.66 14.98 -2.70
C GLU A 92 15.91 13.64 -2.58
N PRO A 93 14.60 13.59 -2.88
CA PRO A 93 13.85 12.34 -2.86
C PRO A 93 14.45 11.28 -3.81
N PRO A 94 14.34 9.98 -3.48
CA PRO A 94 14.80 8.90 -4.36
C PRO A 94 14.03 8.92 -5.69
N ILE A 95 14.58 8.30 -6.73
CA ILE A 95 14.03 8.37 -8.11
C ILE A 95 12.56 7.88 -8.17
N GLU A 96 12.23 6.89 -7.35
CA GLU A 96 10.89 6.30 -7.22
C GLU A 96 9.87 7.26 -6.60
N LEU A 97 10.33 8.22 -5.80
CA LEU A 97 9.52 9.18 -5.04
C LEU A 97 9.87 10.62 -5.41
N ASP A 98 10.34 10.87 -6.63
CA ASP A 98 10.82 12.19 -7.08
C ASP A 98 9.77 13.31 -7.03
N PHE A 99 8.49 12.95 -6.93
CA PHE A 99 7.37 13.86 -6.71
C PHE A 99 7.16 14.27 -5.23
N MET A 100 7.91 13.69 -4.30
CA MET A 100 7.89 14.03 -2.87
C MET A 100 8.88 15.19 -2.57
N PRO A 101 8.75 15.92 -1.46
CA PRO A 101 9.61 17.08 -1.18
C PRO A 101 11.05 16.68 -0.81
N PRO A 102 12.04 17.59 -0.94
CA PRO A 102 13.37 17.34 -0.40
C PRO A 102 13.36 17.27 1.14
N LEU A 103 14.41 16.66 1.72
CA LEU A 103 14.68 16.59 3.16
C LEU A 103 15.16 17.94 3.73
N ASP A 104 14.56 19.04 3.28
CA ASP A 104 14.82 20.41 3.71
C ASP A 104 13.82 20.81 4.81
N PRO A 105 14.29 21.12 6.04
CA PRO A 105 13.41 21.53 7.13
C PRO A 105 12.48 22.71 6.80
N ALA A 106 12.93 23.67 5.97
CA ALA A 106 12.10 24.81 5.60
C ALA A 106 10.89 24.37 4.76
N ARG A 107 11.10 23.48 3.79
CA ARG A 107 10.03 22.91 2.96
C ARG A 107 9.08 22.01 3.75
N LEU A 108 9.60 21.28 4.74
CA LEU A 108 8.79 20.43 5.60
C LEU A 108 7.96 21.23 6.61
N ALA A 109 8.33 22.48 6.88
CA ALA A 109 7.56 23.39 7.72
C ALA A 109 6.26 23.90 7.06
N GLU A 110 6.22 23.92 5.72
CA GLU A 110 5.09 24.42 4.95
C GLU A 110 3.97 23.37 4.84
N ARG A 111 2.73 23.80 5.07
CA ARG A 111 1.56 22.93 4.87
C ARG A 111 1.31 22.72 3.37
N PRO A 112 0.93 21.51 2.94
CA PRO A 112 0.73 21.22 1.53
C PRO A 112 -0.53 21.93 0.99
N PRO A 113 -0.54 22.37 -0.29
CA PRO A 113 -1.61 23.20 -0.86
C PRO A 113 -3.01 22.57 -0.78
N TRP A 114 -3.11 21.24 -0.89
CA TRP A 114 -4.40 20.55 -0.85
C TRP A 114 -5.03 20.60 0.55
N MET A 115 -4.21 20.62 1.62
CA MET A 115 -4.70 20.76 3.00
C MET A 115 -5.22 22.15 3.25
N GLU A 116 -4.53 23.19 2.77
CA GLU A 116 -5.07 24.55 2.81
C GLU A 116 -6.40 24.65 2.06
N GLY A 117 -6.46 24.06 0.86
CA GLY A 117 -7.68 23.97 0.07
C GLY A 117 -8.79 23.27 0.84
N TRP A 118 -8.48 22.22 1.61
CA TRP A 118 -9.43 21.53 2.47
C TRP A 118 -9.96 22.43 3.59
N LEU A 119 -9.07 23.15 4.28
CA LEU A 119 -9.44 24.03 5.39
C LEU A 119 -10.36 25.18 4.92
N ARG A 120 -10.12 25.68 3.71
CA ARG A 120 -10.95 26.69 3.04
C ARG A 120 -12.33 26.18 2.58
N ARG A 121 -12.60 24.87 2.58
CA ARG A 121 -13.91 24.32 2.11
C ARG A 121 -15.06 24.80 3.00
N SER A 122 -16.22 25.07 2.40
CA SER A 122 -17.43 25.38 3.15
C SER A 122 -17.90 24.19 4.01
N ARG A 123 -18.65 24.47 5.09
CA ARG A 123 -19.24 23.43 5.95
C ARG A 123 -20.04 22.40 5.13
N ARG A 124 -20.81 22.85 4.13
CA ARG A 124 -21.57 21.97 3.22
C ARG A 124 -20.67 21.01 2.45
N ARG A 125 -19.58 21.50 1.84
CA ARG A 125 -18.65 20.65 1.08
C ARG A 125 -17.93 19.63 1.97
N ARG A 126 -17.58 20.00 3.20
CA ARG A 126 -17.00 19.06 4.18
C ARG A 126 -17.99 17.96 4.59
N ARG A 127 -19.27 18.29 4.79
CA ARG A 127 -20.33 17.31 5.09
C ARG A 127 -20.57 16.36 3.92
N LEU A 128 -20.64 16.87 2.68
CA LEU A 128 -20.77 16.04 1.48
C LEU A 128 -19.59 15.09 1.32
N ARG A 129 -18.37 15.57 1.61
CA ARG A 129 -17.17 14.73 1.61
C ARG A 129 -17.28 13.59 2.63
N LEU A 130 -17.59 13.92 3.88
CA LEU A 130 -17.76 12.93 4.95
C LEU A 130 -18.85 11.90 4.63
N ALA A 131 -19.99 12.34 4.07
CA ALA A 131 -21.06 11.44 3.67
C ALA A 131 -20.58 10.45 2.59
N GLY A 132 -19.86 10.92 1.57
CA GLY A 132 -19.29 10.05 0.55
C GLY A 132 -18.24 9.09 1.12
N ASP A 133 -17.37 9.55 2.02
CA ASP A 133 -16.39 8.69 2.70
C ASP A 133 -17.09 7.60 3.54
N VAL A 134 -18.15 7.96 4.28
CA VAL A 134 -19.00 7.01 5.02
C VAL A 134 -19.63 5.97 4.09
N THR A 135 -20.20 6.39 2.96
CA THR A 135 -20.79 5.46 1.98
C THR A 135 -19.75 4.46 1.47
N VAL A 136 -18.53 4.92 1.16
CA VAL A 136 -17.45 4.04 0.69
C VAL A 136 -17.03 3.06 1.78
N LEU A 137 -16.88 3.51 3.03
CA LEU A 137 -16.53 2.63 4.15
C LEU A 137 -17.60 1.58 4.44
N LEU A 138 -18.88 1.97 4.42
CA LEU A 138 -20.00 1.05 4.58
C LEU A 138 -20.03 0.01 3.46
N PHE A 139 -19.88 0.44 2.21
CA PHE A 139 -19.85 -0.47 1.06
C PHE A 139 -18.66 -1.44 1.13
N CYS A 140 -17.46 -0.93 1.40
CA CYS A 140 -16.24 -1.75 1.51
C CYS A 140 -16.37 -2.75 2.66
N GLY A 141 -16.81 -2.29 3.84
CA GLY A 141 -16.97 -3.13 5.02
C GLY A 141 -18.01 -4.22 4.80
N TRP A 142 -19.21 -3.86 4.33
CA TRP A 142 -20.28 -4.83 4.09
C TRP A 142 -19.89 -5.86 3.02
N THR A 143 -19.35 -5.43 1.88
CA THR A 143 -18.92 -6.33 0.81
C THR A 143 -17.83 -7.29 1.29
N LEU A 144 -16.83 -6.78 2.01
CA LEU A 144 -15.77 -7.60 2.57
C LEU A 144 -16.31 -8.60 3.61
N GLY A 145 -17.25 -8.19 4.45
CA GLY A 145 -17.91 -9.06 5.41
C GLY A 145 -18.68 -10.21 4.75
N MET A 146 -19.40 -9.94 3.66
CA MET A 146 -20.09 -10.98 2.89
C MET A 146 -19.09 -11.97 2.27
N LEU A 147 -18.00 -11.44 1.70
CA LEU A 147 -16.96 -12.27 1.13
C LEU A 147 -16.26 -13.11 2.19
N GLY A 148 -16.17 -12.65 3.44
CA GLY A 148 -15.46 -13.28 4.56
C GLY A 148 -15.83 -14.74 4.88
N THR A 149 -16.91 -15.26 4.30
CA THR A 149 -17.30 -16.68 4.38
C THR A 149 -16.58 -17.58 3.37
N THR A 150 -15.89 -16.99 2.39
CA THR A 150 -15.06 -17.69 1.39
C THR A 150 -13.62 -17.86 1.89
N ALA A 151 -12.93 -18.91 1.43
CA ALA A 151 -11.53 -19.17 1.78
C ALA A 151 -10.63 -17.97 1.43
N GLY A 152 -9.72 -17.59 2.34
CA GLY A 152 -8.88 -16.38 2.26
C GLY A 152 -9.59 -15.04 2.45
N ALA A 153 -10.91 -14.94 2.33
CA ALA A 153 -11.60 -13.67 2.57
C ALA A 153 -11.71 -13.33 4.07
N GLY A 154 -11.76 -14.34 4.94
CA GLY A 154 -11.72 -14.15 6.40
C GLY A 154 -10.41 -13.48 6.86
N GLU A 155 -9.30 -13.78 6.19
CA GLU A 155 -8.01 -13.15 6.44
C GLU A 155 -8.01 -11.67 6.02
N ALA A 156 -8.60 -11.36 4.88
CA ALA A 156 -8.76 -9.98 4.43
C ALA A 156 -9.68 -9.17 5.37
N VAL A 157 -10.74 -9.79 5.91
CA VAL A 157 -11.56 -9.22 6.98
C VAL A 157 -10.68 -8.88 8.19
N ALA A 158 -9.88 -9.83 8.68
CA ALA A 158 -8.98 -9.61 9.81
C ALA A 158 -7.95 -8.50 9.54
N ALA A 159 -7.39 -8.42 8.33
CA ALA A 159 -6.46 -7.38 7.92
C ALA A 159 -7.10 -5.97 7.96
N VAL A 160 -8.32 -5.82 7.44
CA VAL A 160 -9.05 -4.53 7.45
C VAL A 160 -9.52 -4.16 8.85
N LEU A 161 -9.94 -5.11 9.67
CA LEU A 161 -10.26 -4.88 11.07
C LEU A 161 -9.02 -4.41 11.85
N LEU A 162 -7.87 -5.05 11.63
CA LEU A 162 -6.61 -4.67 12.26
C LEU A 162 -6.17 -3.27 11.81
N LEU A 163 -6.29 -2.96 10.53
CA LEU A 163 -6.02 -1.62 10.00
C LEU A 163 -6.93 -0.56 10.61
N SER A 164 -8.22 -0.88 10.76
CA SER A 164 -9.21 0.01 11.39
C SER A 164 -8.91 0.21 12.88
N MET A 165 -8.48 -0.85 13.58
CA MET A 165 -8.04 -0.78 14.97
C MET A 165 -6.80 0.12 15.11
N VAL A 166 -5.77 -0.07 14.28
CA VAL A 166 -4.55 0.77 14.29
C VAL A 166 -4.89 2.24 14.03
N ALA A 167 -5.78 2.52 13.07
CA ALA A 167 -6.26 3.87 12.80
C ALA A 167 -7.05 4.49 13.98
N ALA A 168 -7.81 3.69 14.71
CA ALA A 168 -8.56 4.12 15.89
C ALA A 168 -7.67 4.37 17.12
N MET A 169 -6.62 3.56 17.28
CA MET A 169 -5.71 3.62 18.44
C MET A 169 -4.94 4.95 18.52
N GLY A 170 -4.56 5.56 17.38
CA GLY A 170 -3.75 6.78 17.39
C GLY A 170 -2.43 6.55 18.14
N ALA A 171 -2.08 7.44 19.08
CA ALA A 171 -1.01 7.22 20.06
C ALA A 171 -1.51 6.29 21.20
N GLY A 172 -1.68 5.01 20.88
CA GLY A 172 -2.09 3.99 21.85
C GLY A 172 -1.09 3.83 23.00
N PRO A 173 -1.44 3.08 24.06
CA PRO A 173 -0.57 2.93 25.22
C PRO A 173 0.73 2.20 24.87
N ALA A 174 1.84 2.61 25.49
CA ALA A 174 3.21 2.27 25.08
C ALA A 174 3.49 0.76 24.94
N TRP A 175 2.86 -0.07 25.76
CA TRP A 175 2.99 -1.54 25.73
C TRP A 175 2.52 -2.15 24.41
N THR A 176 1.60 -1.50 23.69
CA THR A 176 1.11 -1.98 22.39
C THR A 176 2.19 -1.92 21.30
N HIS A 177 3.25 -1.13 21.50
CA HIS A 177 4.36 -0.98 20.57
C HIS A 177 5.48 -2.00 20.78
N GLU A 178 5.36 -2.94 21.72
CA GLU A 178 6.40 -3.96 21.95
C GLU A 178 6.28 -5.13 20.95
N ALA A 179 5.07 -5.44 20.49
CA ALA A 179 4.82 -6.51 19.54
C ALA A 179 5.43 -6.20 18.15
N PRO A 180 6.22 -7.11 17.55
CA PRO A 180 6.89 -6.87 16.26
C PRO A 180 5.92 -6.62 15.10
N VAL A 181 4.75 -7.28 15.12
CA VAL A 181 3.68 -7.10 14.12
C VAL A 181 3.08 -5.71 14.21
N VAL A 182 2.70 -5.27 15.43
CA VAL A 182 2.11 -3.94 15.65
C VAL A 182 3.09 -2.84 15.26
N ARG A 183 4.37 -2.95 15.60
CA ARG A 183 5.40 -2.00 15.15
C ARG A 183 5.50 -1.89 13.63
N SER A 184 5.38 -3.02 12.93
CA SER A 184 5.48 -3.04 11.47
C SER A 184 4.25 -2.40 10.82
N LEU A 185 3.06 -2.65 11.37
CA LEU A 185 1.81 -2.02 10.93
C LEU A 185 1.77 -0.53 11.23
N VAL A 186 2.24 -0.10 12.40
CA VAL A 186 2.35 1.33 12.75
C VAL A 186 3.32 2.04 11.80
N ARG A 187 4.50 1.46 11.54
CA ARG A 187 5.45 2.00 10.55
C ARG A 187 4.84 2.09 9.15
N TRP A 188 4.10 1.05 8.73
CA TRP A 188 3.39 1.07 7.46
C TRP A 188 2.33 2.17 7.41
N SER A 189 1.49 2.29 8.45
CA SER A 189 0.47 3.32 8.55
C SER A 189 1.07 4.72 8.54
N HIS A 190 2.23 4.89 9.17
CA HIS A 190 2.99 6.13 9.17
C HIS A 190 3.43 6.49 7.73
N ARG A 191 4.07 5.55 7.02
CA ARG A 191 4.50 5.73 5.62
C ARG A 191 3.32 6.08 4.70
N LEU A 192 2.17 5.46 4.89
CA LEU A 192 0.96 5.75 4.14
C LEU A 192 0.42 7.16 4.44
N ARG A 193 0.42 7.56 5.71
CA ARG A 193 0.03 8.90 6.13
C ARG A 193 0.95 9.96 5.51
N LEU A 194 2.26 9.72 5.54
CA LEU A 194 3.26 10.61 4.97
C LEU A 194 3.11 10.75 3.46
N PHE A 195 2.81 9.64 2.77
CA PHE A 195 2.46 9.67 1.37
C PHE A 195 1.25 10.58 1.13
N HIS A 196 0.13 10.36 1.82
CA HIS A 196 -1.09 11.17 1.66
C HIS A 196 -0.98 12.62 2.15
N TYR A 197 -0.04 12.91 3.05
CA TYR A 197 0.26 14.29 3.45
C TYR A 197 0.75 15.10 2.25
N PHE A 198 1.69 14.57 1.46
CA PHE A 198 2.18 15.27 0.26
C PHE A 198 1.32 15.01 -0.99
N ASN A 199 0.41 14.04 -0.94
CA ASN A 199 -0.35 13.58 -2.10
C ASN A 199 -1.85 13.54 -1.83
N GLU A 200 -2.61 14.42 -2.49
CA GLU A 200 -4.07 14.41 -2.34
C GLU A 200 -4.65 13.03 -2.75
N PRO A 201 -5.41 12.35 -1.86
CA PRO A 201 -5.97 11.02 -2.08
C PRO A 201 -7.11 10.98 -3.12
N GLY A 202 -7.73 12.11 -3.44
CA GLY A 202 -8.82 12.22 -4.42
C GLY A 202 -10.22 12.09 -3.79
N SER A 203 -11.28 12.08 -4.60
CA SER A 203 -12.69 12.01 -4.18
C SER A 203 -13.07 10.65 -3.58
N PRO A 204 -14.17 10.51 -2.81
CA PRO A 204 -14.58 9.21 -2.27
C PRO A 204 -14.82 8.16 -3.36
N ALA A 205 -15.48 8.54 -4.45
CA ALA A 205 -15.69 7.65 -5.59
C ALA A 205 -14.37 7.22 -6.25
N ALA A 206 -13.40 8.14 -6.38
CA ALA A 206 -12.07 7.79 -6.90
C ALA A 206 -11.32 6.83 -5.97
N LEU A 207 -11.52 6.94 -4.65
CA LEU A 207 -10.95 6.03 -3.66
C LEU A 207 -11.55 4.62 -3.75
N LEU A 208 -12.87 4.50 -3.96
CA LEU A 208 -13.54 3.21 -4.10
C LEU A 208 -12.96 2.39 -5.26
N VAL A 209 -12.74 3.03 -6.42
CA VAL A 209 -12.13 2.37 -7.59
C VAL A 209 -10.61 2.46 -7.59
N ARG A 210 -9.99 2.94 -6.50
CA ARG A 210 -8.55 3.23 -6.48
C ARG A 210 -7.70 1.98 -6.56
N SER A 211 -8.13 0.89 -5.95
CA SER A 211 -7.41 -0.38 -6.01
C SER A 211 -7.27 -0.84 -7.47
N PHE A 212 -8.34 -0.71 -8.27
CA PHE A 212 -8.29 -1.04 -9.68
C PHE A 212 -7.54 0.00 -10.52
N THR A 213 -7.94 1.27 -10.43
CA THR A 213 -7.36 2.36 -11.25
C THR A 213 -5.89 2.62 -10.90
N GLY A 214 -5.51 2.46 -9.64
CA GLY A 214 -4.14 2.55 -9.16
C GLY A 214 -3.27 1.44 -9.75
N ALA A 215 -3.71 0.19 -9.68
CA ALA A 215 -2.98 -0.94 -10.28
C ALA A 215 -2.82 -0.78 -11.80
N LEU A 216 -3.90 -0.36 -12.49
CA LEU A 216 -3.88 -0.13 -13.94
C LEU A 216 -2.94 1.02 -14.35
N LEU A 217 -2.91 2.11 -13.57
CA LEU A 217 -2.10 3.29 -13.86
C LEU A 217 -0.69 3.23 -13.27
N ALA A 218 -0.39 2.26 -12.40
CA ALA A 218 0.91 2.12 -11.74
C ALA A 218 2.09 2.13 -12.72
N PRO A 219 2.05 1.45 -13.89
CA PRO A 219 3.16 1.48 -14.83
C PRO A 219 3.42 2.86 -15.45
N PHE A 220 2.41 3.74 -15.46
CA PHE A 220 2.42 5.01 -16.17
C PHE A 220 2.60 6.22 -15.25
N ARG A 221 2.27 6.10 -13.96
CA ARG A 221 2.26 7.22 -13.02
C ARG A 221 3.03 6.86 -11.75
N LYS A 222 4.17 7.51 -11.51
CA LYS A 222 5.01 7.30 -10.31
C LYS A 222 4.23 7.44 -9.00
N LYS A 223 3.35 8.43 -8.91
CA LYS A 223 2.45 8.64 -7.76
C LYS A 223 1.56 7.40 -7.51
N ALA A 224 0.93 6.87 -8.56
CA ALA A 224 0.07 5.69 -8.46
C ALA A 224 0.89 4.45 -8.09
N LEU A 225 2.08 4.27 -8.70
CA LEU A 225 2.98 3.17 -8.39
C LEU A 225 3.42 3.17 -6.93
N ALA A 226 3.79 4.33 -6.38
CA ALA A 226 4.21 4.46 -4.99
C ALA A 226 3.07 4.11 -4.02
N GLU A 227 1.87 4.61 -4.28
CA GLU A 227 0.65 4.29 -3.51
C GLU A 227 0.35 2.78 -3.55
N VAL A 228 0.35 2.20 -4.75
CA VAL A 228 0.12 0.76 -4.97
C VAL A 228 1.16 -0.05 -4.21
N ARG A 229 2.45 0.28 -4.32
CA ARG A 229 3.53 -0.43 -3.60
C ARG A 229 3.32 -0.43 -2.08
N LEU A 230 2.81 0.66 -1.49
CA LEU A 230 2.51 0.71 -0.06
C LEU A 230 1.42 -0.31 0.30
N TYR A 231 0.31 -0.36 -0.46
CA TYR A 231 -0.76 -1.31 -0.18
C TYR A 231 -0.40 -2.76 -0.52
N LEU A 232 0.34 -3.01 -1.61
CA LEU A 232 0.82 -4.35 -1.94
C LEU A 232 1.80 -4.87 -0.87
N SER A 233 2.62 -4.00 -0.27
CA SER A 233 3.50 -4.40 0.83
C SER A 233 2.73 -4.82 2.08
N LEU A 234 1.58 -4.20 2.35
CA LEU A 234 0.68 -4.60 3.42
C LEU A 234 0.00 -5.93 3.10
N GLY A 235 -0.58 -6.05 1.91
CA GLY A 235 -1.24 -7.27 1.44
C GLY A 235 -0.29 -8.46 1.51
N LEU A 236 0.93 -8.32 1.00
CA LEU A 236 1.96 -9.35 1.06
C LEU A 236 2.32 -9.73 2.50
N ALA A 237 2.46 -8.75 3.40
CA ALA A 237 2.78 -9.02 4.80
C ALA A 237 1.68 -9.83 5.49
N PHE A 238 0.40 -9.50 5.25
CA PHE A 238 -0.73 -10.27 5.76
C PHE A 238 -0.79 -11.66 5.15
N THR A 239 -0.72 -11.77 3.82
CA THR A 239 -0.71 -13.07 3.14
C THR A 239 0.38 -13.99 3.67
N LEU A 240 1.60 -13.47 3.88
CA LEU A 240 2.68 -14.27 4.46
C LEU A 240 2.42 -14.64 5.93
N ALA A 241 1.82 -13.74 6.71
CA ALA A 241 1.50 -14.02 8.11
C ALA A 241 0.41 -15.09 8.23
N PHE A 242 -0.63 -15.01 7.41
CA PHE A 242 -1.71 -16.00 7.39
C PHE A 242 -1.24 -17.34 6.84
N LEU A 243 -0.46 -17.35 5.75
CA LEU A 243 0.16 -18.57 5.24
C LEU A 243 0.94 -19.34 6.33
N VAL A 244 1.63 -18.63 7.22
CA VAL A 244 2.31 -19.28 8.36
C VAL A 244 1.31 -19.88 9.35
N LEU A 245 0.21 -19.19 9.64
CA LEU A 245 -0.85 -19.72 10.50
C LEU A 245 -1.51 -20.95 9.89
N ASP A 246 -1.76 -20.94 8.59
CA ASP A 246 -2.39 -22.07 7.87
C ASP A 246 -1.48 -23.30 7.89
N VAL A 247 -0.17 -23.11 7.67
CA VAL A 247 0.84 -24.18 7.78
C VAL A 247 0.83 -24.78 9.19
N LEU A 248 0.78 -23.94 10.23
CA LEU A 248 0.75 -24.38 11.63
C LEU A 248 -0.54 -25.13 11.96
N GLU A 249 -1.68 -24.68 11.42
CA GLU A 249 -2.97 -25.35 11.59
C GLU A 249 -2.96 -26.75 10.97
N VAL A 250 -2.47 -26.86 9.73
CA VAL A 250 -2.33 -28.15 9.03
C VAL A 250 -1.39 -29.08 9.77
N ALA A 251 -0.23 -28.58 10.22
CA ALA A 251 0.71 -29.36 11.01
C ALA A 251 0.06 -29.86 12.32
N GLY A 252 -0.75 -29.02 12.98
CA GLY A 252 -1.53 -29.40 14.15
C GLY A 252 -2.56 -30.49 13.85
N ARG A 253 -3.30 -30.37 12.75
CA ARG A 253 -4.26 -31.39 12.30
C ARG A 253 -3.58 -32.73 11.99
N MET A 254 -2.42 -32.71 11.32
CA MET A 254 -1.63 -33.92 11.07
C MET A 254 -1.14 -34.57 12.37
N ALA A 255 -0.67 -33.76 13.33
CA ALA A 255 -0.13 -34.24 14.61
C ALA A 255 -1.22 -34.83 15.53
N VAL A 256 -2.41 -34.22 15.55
CA VAL A 256 -3.49 -34.61 16.48
C VAL A 256 -4.43 -35.65 15.87
N ALA A 257 -4.82 -35.49 14.60
CA ALA A 257 -5.85 -36.31 13.98
C ALA A 257 -5.29 -37.45 13.09
N GLY A 258 -3.96 -37.56 12.96
CA GLY A 258 -3.32 -38.52 12.04
C GLY A 258 -3.76 -38.32 10.59
N ALA A 259 -4.24 -37.12 10.25
CA ALA A 259 -4.80 -36.82 8.94
C ALA A 259 -3.70 -36.90 7.88
N ARG A 260 -3.92 -37.72 6.84
CA ARG A 260 -3.11 -37.70 5.63
C ARG A 260 -3.66 -36.60 4.74
N VAL A 261 -2.84 -35.61 4.45
CA VAL A 261 -3.21 -34.54 3.52
C VAL A 261 -2.41 -34.74 2.25
N ASP A 262 -3.09 -34.72 1.11
CA ASP A 262 -2.43 -34.77 -0.19
C ASP A 262 -1.61 -33.46 -0.37
N PRO A 263 -0.29 -33.55 -0.59
CA PRO A 263 0.55 -32.36 -0.78
C PRO A 263 0.10 -31.48 -1.95
N THR A 264 -0.53 -32.07 -2.98
CA THR A 264 -0.88 -31.35 -4.19
C THR A 264 -2.14 -30.51 -4.02
N GLU A 265 -3.21 -31.07 -3.46
CA GLU A 265 -4.44 -30.32 -3.15
C GLU A 265 -4.18 -29.20 -2.14
N LEU A 266 -3.31 -29.45 -1.15
CA LEU A 266 -2.90 -28.46 -0.16
C LEU A 266 -2.24 -27.24 -0.80
N VAL A 267 -1.33 -27.45 -1.75
CA VAL A 267 -0.62 -26.36 -2.44
C VAL A 267 -1.58 -25.51 -3.27
N PHE A 268 -2.53 -26.13 -3.97
CA PHE A 268 -3.51 -25.38 -4.76
C PHE A 268 -4.47 -24.57 -3.90
N LEU A 269 -4.98 -25.15 -2.81
CA LEU A 269 -5.89 -24.46 -1.89
C LEU A 269 -5.19 -23.27 -1.23
N TRP A 270 -3.96 -23.46 -0.74
CA TRP A 270 -3.16 -22.38 -0.16
C TRP A 270 -2.83 -21.29 -1.17
N PHE A 271 -2.58 -21.64 -2.43
CA PHE A 271 -2.34 -20.64 -3.47
C PHE A 271 -3.59 -19.81 -3.75
N GLU A 272 -4.76 -20.44 -3.86
CA GLU A 272 -6.03 -19.75 -4.08
C GLU A 272 -6.39 -18.86 -2.89
N GLU A 273 -6.29 -19.38 -1.67
CA GLU A 273 -6.50 -18.66 -0.43
C GLU A 273 -5.56 -17.46 -0.32
N ALA A 274 -4.25 -17.67 -0.48
CA ALA A 274 -3.25 -16.59 -0.46
C ALA A 274 -3.51 -15.53 -1.54
N ALA A 275 -3.91 -15.95 -2.75
CA ALA A 275 -4.24 -15.03 -3.84
C ALA A 275 -5.49 -14.22 -3.52
N MET A 276 -6.53 -14.85 -2.98
CA MET A 276 -7.75 -14.17 -2.56
C MET A 276 -7.43 -13.18 -1.45
N THR A 277 -6.77 -13.62 -0.37
CA THR A 277 -6.35 -12.77 0.75
C THR A 277 -5.60 -11.54 0.24
N PHE A 278 -4.63 -11.75 -0.65
CA PHE A 278 -3.84 -10.67 -1.21
C PHE A 278 -4.69 -9.67 -1.98
N VAL A 279 -5.54 -10.17 -2.89
CA VAL A 279 -6.39 -9.34 -3.76
C VAL A 279 -7.44 -8.60 -2.93
N ALA A 280 -8.15 -9.26 -2.03
CA ALA A 280 -9.16 -8.63 -1.17
C ALA A 280 -8.53 -7.65 -0.19
N THR A 281 -7.40 -8.00 0.45
CA THR A 281 -6.69 -7.07 1.32
C THR A 281 -6.32 -5.81 0.55
N TYR A 282 -5.73 -5.93 -0.64
CA TYR A 282 -5.43 -4.78 -1.48
C TYR A 282 -6.68 -3.99 -1.89
N ALA A 283 -7.73 -4.70 -2.35
CA ALA A 283 -8.96 -4.11 -2.85
C ALA A 283 -9.69 -3.26 -1.80
N PHE A 284 -9.73 -3.72 -0.54
CA PHE A 284 -10.48 -3.07 0.53
C PHE A 284 -9.62 -2.23 1.47
N ALA A 285 -8.37 -2.61 1.74
CA ALA A 285 -7.47 -1.82 2.59
C ALA A 285 -7.08 -0.49 1.92
N ALA A 286 -7.01 -0.44 0.59
CA ALA A 286 -6.70 0.80 -0.13
C ALA A 286 -7.74 1.92 0.10
N PRO A 287 -9.05 1.74 -0.23
CA PRO A 287 -10.06 2.75 0.03
C PRO A 287 -10.22 3.05 1.52
N VAL A 288 -10.26 2.03 2.38
CA VAL A 288 -10.44 2.21 3.84
C VAL A 288 -9.27 2.99 4.43
N GLY A 289 -8.04 2.54 4.17
CA GLY A 289 -6.83 3.17 4.68
C GLY A 289 -6.65 4.60 4.19
N ALA A 290 -6.95 4.88 2.92
CA ALA A 290 -6.88 6.23 2.37
C ALA A 290 -7.87 7.17 3.08
N ILE A 291 -9.14 6.76 3.24
CA ILE A 291 -10.20 7.55 3.90
C ILE A 291 -9.83 7.86 5.36
N LEU A 292 -9.41 6.85 6.11
CA LEU A 292 -9.01 7.02 7.51
C LEU A 292 -7.85 8.00 7.63
N ASN A 293 -6.84 7.90 6.76
CA ASN A 293 -5.71 8.83 6.74
C ASN A 293 -6.12 10.26 6.35
N VAL A 294 -7.06 10.46 5.43
CA VAL A 294 -7.58 11.82 5.14
C VAL A 294 -8.09 12.49 6.41
N HIS A 295 -8.85 11.76 7.22
CA HIS A 295 -9.44 12.32 8.42
C HIS A 295 -8.46 12.44 9.58
N LEU A 296 -7.44 11.58 9.64
CA LEU A 296 -6.31 11.75 10.57
C LEU A 296 -5.48 12.99 10.24
N LEU A 297 -5.32 13.31 8.95
CA LEU A 297 -4.53 14.46 8.49
C LEU A 297 -5.27 15.81 8.55
N THR A 298 -6.60 15.78 8.41
CA THR A 298 -7.40 17.01 8.25
C THR A 298 -8.15 17.43 9.50
N ARG A 299 -8.18 16.59 10.54
CA ARG A 299 -8.85 16.90 11.80
C ARG A 299 -7.87 16.88 12.95
N ASP A 300 -7.97 17.90 13.79
CA ASP A 300 -7.15 18.03 14.99
C ASP A 300 -7.54 17.04 16.09
N THR A 301 -8.69 16.35 15.94
CA THR A 301 -9.19 15.37 16.91
C THR A 301 -9.30 13.97 16.30
N HIS A 302 -8.90 12.96 17.08
CA HIS A 302 -9.03 11.55 16.71
C HIS A 302 -10.47 11.00 16.79
N THR A 303 -11.46 11.83 17.14
CA THR A 303 -12.85 11.38 17.32
C THR A 303 -13.46 10.87 16.02
N VAL A 304 -13.34 11.63 14.93
CA VAL A 304 -13.92 11.22 13.64
C VAL A 304 -13.21 10.01 13.03
N PRO A 305 -11.87 9.94 12.97
CA PRO A 305 -11.18 8.72 12.57
C PRO A 305 -11.61 7.49 13.36
N ARG A 306 -11.78 7.61 14.69
CA ARG A 306 -12.27 6.51 15.54
C ARG A 306 -13.70 6.11 15.20
N LEU A 307 -14.59 7.07 15.00
CA LEU A 307 -15.98 6.80 14.60
C LEU A 307 -16.05 6.12 13.23
N LEU A 308 -15.24 6.55 12.26
CA LEU A 308 -15.19 5.93 10.94
C LEU A 308 -14.57 4.53 10.98
N SER A 309 -13.57 4.31 11.83
CA SER A 309 -12.99 2.98 12.06
C SER A 309 -14.02 2.05 12.69
N ALA A 310 -14.74 2.51 13.73
CA ALA A 310 -15.83 1.76 14.36
C ALA A 310 -16.96 1.46 13.37
N LEU A 311 -17.32 2.42 12.52
CA LEU A 311 -18.32 2.23 11.47
C LEU A 311 -17.89 1.16 10.46
N THR A 312 -16.61 1.15 10.08
CA THR A 312 -16.05 0.14 9.18
C THR A 312 -16.15 -1.25 9.80
N VAL A 313 -15.78 -1.38 11.08
CA VAL A 313 -15.92 -2.64 11.84
C VAL A 313 -17.37 -3.10 11.89
N LEU A 314 -18.31 -2.21 12.20
CA LEU A 314 -19.74 -2.53 12.23
C LEU A 314 -20.27 -2.97 10.87
N ALA A 315 -19.83 -2.33 9.78
CA ALA A 315 -20.22 -2.70 8.42
C ALA A 315 -19.69 -4.09 8.04
N VAL A 316 -18.45 -4.41 8.41
CA VAL A 316 -17.86 -5.74 8.24
C VAL A 316 -18.68 -6.78 9.00
N LEU A 317 -18.97 -6.55 10.28
CA LEU A 317 -19.79 -7.46 11.08
C LEU A 317 -21.20 -7.65 10.49
N ALA A 318 -21.82 -6.57 10.02
CA ALA A 318 -23.13 -6.65 9.35
C ALA A 318 -23.05 -7.48 8.05
N GLY A 319 -21.96 -7.39 7.30
CA GLY A 319 -21.72 -8.21 6.11
C GLY A 319 -21.52 -9.70 6.44
N VAL A 320 -20.83 -10.01 7.53
CA VAL A 320 -20.61 -11.39 8.01
C VAL A 320 -21.91 -12.02 8.52
N LEU A 321 -22.74 -11.25 9.24
CA LEU A 321 -23.99 -11.72 9.84
C LEU A 321 -25.20 -11.66 8.89
N GLY A 322 -25.12 -10.83 7.86
CA GLY A 322 -26.19 -10.57 6.89
C GLY A 322 -26.67 -11.74 6.02
N PRO A 323 -25.88 -12.79 5.69
CA PRO A 323 -26.33 -13.89 4.83
C PRO A 323 -27.48 -14.72 5.43
N GLY A 324 -27.80 -14.57 6.72
CA GLY A 324 -28.91 -15.29 7.38
C GLY A 324 -30.34 -14.80 7.05
N TRP A 325 -30.52 -13.83 6.15
CA TRP A 325 -31.85 -13.29 5.78
C TRP A 325 -32.39 -13.79 4.43
N GLY A 326 -31.89 -14.94 3.95
CA GLY A 326 -32.27 -15.49 2.64
C GLY A 326 -32.18 -17.00 2.51
N ALA A 327 -32.33 -17.74 3.61
CA ALA A 327 -32.53 -19.19 3.61
C ALA A 327 -33.90 -19.53 4.22
#